data_AF-A0A2R3MY56-F1
#
_entry.id   AF-A0A2R3MY56-F1
#
_cell.length_a   1.000
_cell.length_b   1.000
_cell.length_c   1.000
_cell.angle_alpha   90.00
_cell.angle_beta   90.00
_cell.angle_gamma   90.00
#
_symmetry.space_group_name_H-M   'P 1'
#
loop_
_entity.id
_entity.type
_entity.pdbx_description
1 polymer ?
#
loop_
_entity_poly.entity_id
_entity_poly.type
_entity_poly.pdbx_seq_one_letter_code
_entity_poly.pdbx_strand_id
1 'polypeptide(L)'
;MKKYLAYLFIIITFYAVPPLLIKDTGSAIVCLLIIFPWIILTISFWYAKINGFRWYFSLIAAICWLPSIFIYYNESAAIYAGIYGALSFAGQGAGHLLGTRKRKKDEYDID
;
A
#
# COMPACT_ATOMS: atom_id res chain seq x y z
N MET A 1 6.03 11.87 -6.12
CA MET A 1 5.82 10.55 -6.76
C MET A 1 4.80 10.71 -7.87
N LYS A 2 5.20 10.47 -9.13
CA LYS A 2 4.27 10.44 -10.25
C LYS A 2 3.27 9.30 -10.04
N LYS A 3 1.98 9.51 -10.35
CA LYS A 3 0.89 8.58 -10.03
C LYS A 3 1.20 7.12 -10.37
N TYR A 4 1.74 6.87 -11.57
CA TYR A 4 2.08 5.54 -12.08
C TYR A 4 3.18 4.81 -11.29
N LEU A 5 4.10 5.54 -10.64
CA LEU A 5 5.18 4.92 -9.86
C LEU A 5 4.65 4.22 -8.61
N ALA A 6 3.60 4.74 -7.98
CA ALA A 6 3.01 4.11 -6.81
C ALA A 6 2.38 2.75 -7.15
N TYR A 7 1.71 2.66 -8.32
CA TYR A 7 1.18 1.39 -8.82
C TYR A 7 2.31 0.41 -9.15
N LEU A 8 3.38 0.90 -9.77
CA LEU A 8 4.56 0.06 -10.05
C LEU A 8 5.17 -0.49 -8.75
N PHE A 9 5.29 0.32 -7.69
CA PHE A 9 5.80 -0.16 -6.41
C PHE A 9 4.89 -1.22 -5.76
N ILE A 10 3.56 -1.10 -5.89
CA ILE A 10 2.64 -2.16 -5.42
C ILE A 10 2.91 -3.47 -6.18
N ILE A 11 3.04 -3.40 -7.51
CA ILE A 11 3.33 -4.58 -8.33
C ILE A 11 4.69 -5.18 -7.92
N ILE A 12 5.74 -4.38 -7.81
CA ILE A 12 7.05 -4.86 -7.35
C ILE A 12 6.95 -5.52 -5.97
N THR A 13 6.20 -4.92 -5.05
CA THR A 13 6.00 -5.45 -3.70
C THR A 13 5.33 -6.82 -3.70
N PHE A 14 4.34 -7.06 -4.57
CA PHE A 14 3.60 -8.33 -4.58
C PHE A 14 4.18 -9.39 -5.51
N TYR A 15 5.05 -9.03 -6.46
CA TYR A 15 5.54 -9.96 -7.47
C TYR A 15 7.06 -10.10 -7.53
N ALA A 16 7.83 -9.09 -7.12
CA ALA A 16 9.30 -9.16 -7.13
C ALA A 16 9.89 -9.42 -5.73
N VAL A 17 9.26 -8.90 -4.68
CA VAL A 17 9.75 -9.06 -3.29
C VAL A 17 9.53 -10.46 -2.71
N PRO A 18 8.39 -11.16 -2.92
CA PRO A 18 8.17 -12.48 -2.33
C PRO A 18 9.28 -13.51 -2.62
N PRO A 19 9.76 -13.72 -3.86
CA PRO A 19 10.83 -14.71 -4.12
C PRO A 19 12.17 -14.36 -3.47
N LEU A 20 12.38 -13.12 -3.02
CA LEU A 20 13.61 -12.70 -2.34
C LEU A 20 13.55 -12.95 -0.83
N LEU A 21 12.36 -12.85 -0.23
CA LEU A 21 12.19 -12.88 1.22
C LEU A 21 11.56 -14.16 1.75
N ILE A 22 10.73 -14.84 0.95
CA ILE A 22 9.99 -16.03 1.36
C ILE A 22 10.79 -17.28 1.00
N LYS A 23 11.37 -17.92 2.02
CA LYS A 23 12.13 -19.18 1.90
C LYS A 23 11.44 -20.37 2.55
N ASP A 24 10.54 -20.09 3.48
CA ASP A 24 9.79 -21.05 4.28
C ASP A 24 8.48 -20.40 4.76
N THR A 25 7.65 -21.17 5.45
CA THR A 25 6.37 -20.69 5.96
C THR A 25 6.52 -19.56 6.99
N GLY A 26 7.56 -19.60 7.84
CA GLY A 26 7.80 -18.57 8.84
C GLY A 26 8.11 -17.21 8.22
N SER A 27 9.01 -17.20 7.23
CA SER A 27 9.32 -16.00 6.44
C SER A 27 8.12 -15.48 5.64
N ALA A 28 7.27 -16.37 5.11
CA ALA A 28 6.00 -15.98 4.49
C ALA A 28 5.09 -15.22 5.48
N ILE A 29 4.91 -15.76 6.69
CA ILE A 29 4.07 -15.13 7.73
C ILE A 29 4.62 -13.76 8.12
N VAL A 30 5.93 -13.62 8.32
CA VAL A 30 6.57 -12.33 8.61
C VAL A 30 6.33 -11.33 7.48
N CYS A 31 6.45 -11.76 6.22
CA CYS A 31 6.18 -10.90 5.07
C CYS A 31 4.73 -10.42 5.04
N LEU A 32 3.77 -11.35 5.22
CA LEU A 32 2.34 -11.10 5.16
C LEU A 32 1.85 -10.15 6.26
N LEU A 33 2.38 -10.30 7.47
CA LEU A 33 1.91 -9.60 8.68
C LEU A 33 2.66 -8.32 9.00
N ILE A 34 3.90 -8.17 8.53
CA ILE A 34 4.76 -7.04 8.89
C ILE A 34 5.22 -6.33 7.64
N ILE A 35 6.00 -6.99 6.78
CA ILE A 35 6.73 -6.32 5.70
C ILE A 35 5.77 -5.68 4.68
N PHE A 36 4.85 -6.45 4.11
CA PHE A 36 3.90 -5.92 3.12
C PHE A 36 2.92 -4.91 3.71
N PRO A 37 2.31 -5.11 4.89
CA PRO A 37 1.53 -4.09 5.57
C PRO A 37 2.24 -2.73 5.68
N TRP A 38 3.49 -2.73 6.14
CA TRP A 38 4.29 -1.51 6.28
C TRP A 38 4.57 -0.83 4.94
N ILE A 39 4.89 -1.61 3.90
CA ILE A 39 5.14 -1.07 2.56
C ILE A 39 3.86 -0.46 1.97
N ILE A 40 2.72 -1.16 2.05
CA ILE A 40 1.43 -0.70 1.51
C ILE A 40 0.97 0.57 2.20
N LEU A 41 1.09 0.64 3.54
CA LEU A 41 0.80 1.87 4.30
C LEU A 41 1.65 3.03 3.82
N THR A 42 2.97 2.82 3.71
CA THR A 42 3.93 3.87 3.34
C THR A 42 3.71 4.40 1.93
N ILE A 43 3.54 3.51 0.94
CA ILE A 43 3.27 3.91 -0.45
C ILE A 43 1.95 4.70 -0.53
N SER A 44 0.90 4.20 0.12
CA SER A 44 -0.43 4.81 0.10
C SER A 44 -0.43 6.20 0.76
N PHE A 45 0.28 6.35 1.88
CA PHE A 45 0.48 7.61 2.56
C PHE A 45 1.12 8.67 1.65
N TRP A 46 2.26 8.34 1.05
CA TRP A 46 2.97 9.27 0.16
C TRP A 46 2.21 9.53 -1.14
N TYR A 47 1.50 8.53 -1.65
CA TYR A 47 0.63 8.71 -2.82
C TYR A 47 -0.43 9.77 -2.56
N ALA A 48 -1.17 9.67 -1.44
CA ALA A 48 -2.26 10.58 -1.12
C ALA A 48 -1.79 11.99 -0.77
N LYS A 49 -0.62 12.12 -0.13
CA LYS A 49 -0.01 13.43 0.16
C LYS A 49 0.29 14.24 -1.12
N ILE A 50 0.59 13.56 -2.22
CA ILE A 50 0.99 14.18 -3.49
C ILE A 50 -0.16 14.28 -4.49
N ASN A 51 -1.06 13.28 -4.50
CA ASN A 51 -2.09 13.13 -5.54
C ASN A 51 -3.53 13.31 -5.01
N GLY A 52 -3.67 13.53 -3.71
CA GLY A 52 -4.95 13.50 -3.00
C GLY A 52 -5.45 12.07 -2.73
N PHE A 53 -6.49 11.97 -1.91
CA PHE A 53 -7.14 10.69 -1.61
C PHE A 53 -7.85 10.12 -2.85
N ARG A 54 -7.60 8.85 -3.20
CA ARG A 54 -8.24 8.16 -4.32
C ARG A 54 -8.68 6.76 -3.92
N TRP A 55 -9.97 6.55 -3.71
CA TRP A 55 -10.51 5.25 -3.28
C TRP A 55 -10.11 4.09 -4.20
N TYR A 56 -10.07 4.34 -5.52
CA TYR A 56 -9.72 3.32 -6.52
C TYR A 56 -8.26 2.85 -6.40
N PHE A 57 -7.35 3.66 -5.84
CA PHE A 57 -5.97 3.24 -5.59
C PHE A 57 -5.92 2.05 -4.62
N SER A 58 -6.71 2.11 -3.54
CA SER A 58 -6.80 1.04 -2.55
C SER A 58 -7.51 -0.20 -3.10
N LEU A 59 -8.50 -0.02 -3.97
CA LEU A 59 -9.13 -1.14 -4.68
C LEU A 59 -8.13 -1.84 -5.61
N ILE A 60 -7.33 -1.08 -6.35
CA ILE A 60 -6.27 -1.64 -7.21
C ILE A 60 -5.24 -2.40 -6.37
N ALA A 61 -4.84 -1.87 -5.20
CA ALA A 61 -3.95 -2.58 -4.29
C ALA A 61 -4.52 -3.95 -3.87
N ALA A 62 -5.80 -4.01 -3.50
CA ALA A 62 -6.47 -5.26 -3.14
C ALA A 62 -6.55 -6.25 -4.31
N ILE A 63 -6.92 -5.77 -5.51
CA ILE A 63 -7.02 -6.64 -6.70
C ILE A 63 -5.64 -7.14 -7.12
N CYS A 64 -4.62 -6.29 -7.09
CA CYS A 64 -3.24 -6.66 -7.43
C CYS A 64 -2.66 -7.72 -6.49
N TRP A 65 -3.21 -7.92 -5.29
CA TRP A 65 -2.80 -9.01 -4.41
C TRP A 65 -3.26 -10.38 -4.92
N LEU A 66 -4.46 -10.47 -5.51
CA LEU A 66 -5.12 -11.76 -5.80
C LEU A 66 -4.27 -12.70 -6.67
N PRO A 67 -3.63 -12.26 -7.77
CA PRO A 67 -2.81 -13.16 -8.57
C PRO A 67 -1.59 -13.70 -7.82
N SER A 68 -1.03 -12.94 -6.86
CA SER A 68 0.12 -13.40 -6.07
C SER A 68 -0.18 -14.65 -5.23
N ILE A 69 -1.46 -14.85 -4.87
CA ILE A 69 -1.92 -16.02 -4.12
C ILE A 69 -1.60 -17.30 -4.87
N PHE A 70 -1.89 -17.35 -6.17
CA PHE A 70 -1.66 -18.52 -7.01
C PHE A 70 -0.19 -18.75 -7.34
N ILE A 71 0.66 -17.73 -7.18
CA ILE A 71 2.09 -17.80 -7.52
C ILE A 71 2.93 -18.18 -6.30
N TYR A 72 2.64 -17.61 -5.12
CA TYR A 72 3.51 -17.72 -3.94
C TYR A 72 2.84 -18.27 -2.68
N TYR A 73 1.50 -18.28 -2.59
CA TYR A 73 0.79 -18.58 -1.35
C TYR A 73 -0.25 -19.70 -1.54
N ASN A 74 -1.04 -19.95 -0.49
CA ASN A 74 -2.21 -20.84 -0.54
C ASN A 74 -3.49 -20.02 -0.41
N GLU A 75 -4.65 -20.68 -0.58
CA GLU A 75 -5.97 -20.03 -0.58
C GLU A 75 -6.27 -19.21 0.69
N SER A 76 -5.71 -19.60 1.85
CA SER A 76 -5.91 -18.84 3.10
C SER A 76 -5.36 -17.41 3.03
N ALA A 77 -4.43 -17.14 2.10
CA ALA A 77 -3.89 -15.82 1.87
C ALA A 77 -4.87 -14.84 1.16
N ALA A 78 -6.05 -15.31 0.74
CA ALA A 78 -7.07 -14.46 0.13
C ALA A 78 -7.57 -13.33 1.06
N ILE A 79 -7.59 -13.57 2.38
CA ILE A 79 -8.01 -12.55 3.35
C ILE A 79 -7.13 -11.29 3.30
N TYR A 80 -5.87 -11.42 2.88
CA TYR A 80 -4.95 -10.30 2.78
C TYR A 80 -5.30 -9.31 1.65
N ALA A 81 -6.16 -9.69 0.69
CA ALA A 81 -6.71 -8.73 -0.27
C ALA A 81 -7.49 -7.61 0.46
N GLY A 82 -8.38 -8.01 1.39
CA GLY A 82 -9.15 -7.08 2.21
C GLY A 82 -8.27 -6.28 3.15
N ILE A 83 -7.30 -6.94 3.80
CA ILE A 83 -6.36 -6.28 4.72
C ILE A 83 -5.52 -5.24 3.99
N TYR A 84 -4.91 -5.57 2.85
CA TYR A 84 -4.06 -4.62 2.11
C TYR A 84 -4.88 -3.50 1.46
N GLY A 85 -6.10 -3.77 1.02
CA GLY A 85 -7.05 -2.73 0.62
C GLY A 85 -7.35 -1.75 1.75
N ALA A 86 -7.69 -2.27 2.94
CA ALA A 86 -8.00 -1.45 4.12
C ALA A 86 -6.78 -0.66 4.62
N LEU A 87 -5.61 -1.29 4.68
CA LEU A 87 -4.36 -0.61 5.02
C LEU A 87 -4.01 0.48 4.02
N SER A 88 -4.20 0.22 2.72
CA SER A 88 -4.02 1.26 1.71
C SER A 88 -4.97 2.43 1.94
N PHE A 89 -6.24 2.16 2.25
CA PHE A 89 -7.24 3.18 2.52
C PHE A 89 -6.86 4.03 3.76
N ALA A 90 -6.43 3.37 4.84
CA ALA A 90 -5.95 4.02 6.06
C ALA A 90 -4.70 4.88 5.80
N GLY A 91 -3.72 4.34 5.07
CA GLY A 91 -2.51 5.07 4.67
C GLY A 91 -2.85 6.31 3.84
N GLN A 92 -3.73 6.18 2.86
CA GLN A 92 -4.21 7.32 2.08
C GLN A 92 -4.93 8.37 2.94
N GLY A 93 -5.79 7.93 3.86
CA GLY A 93 -6.49 8.82 4.79
C GLY A 93 -5.53 9.65 5.64
N ALA A 94 -4.54 9.00 6.25
CA ALA A 94 -3.49 9.67 7.01
C ALA A 94 -2.69 10.65 6.14
N GLY A 95 -2.27 10.23 4.94
CA GLY A 95 -1.51 11.06 4.01
C GLY A 95 -2.27 12.30 3.54
N HIS A 96 -3.56 12.14 3.26
CA HIS A 96 -4.43 13.21 2.82
C HIS A 96 -4.71 14.23 3.94
N LEU A 97 -5.03 13.76 5.15
CA LEU A 97 -5.30 14.62 6.30
C LEU A 97 -4.05 15.41 6.74
N LEU A 98 -2.87 14.79 6.73
CA LEU A 98 -1.63 15.51 7.08
C LEU A 98 -1.16 16.44 5.96
N GLY A 99 -1.40 16.10 4.69
CA GLY A 99 -1.08 16.96 3.54
C GLY A 99 -1.94 18.23 3.49
N THR A 100 -3.24 18.11 3.75
CA THR A 100 -4.18 19.24 3.77
C THR A 100 -3.90 20.22 4.90
N ARG A 101 -3.50 19.73 6.08
CA ARG A 101 -3.08 20.58 7.21
C ARG A 101 -1.89 21.47 6.89
N LYS A 102 -0.89 20.95 6.17
CA LYS A 102 0.29 21.74 5.75
C LYS A 102 -0.11 22.89 4.83
N ARG A 103 -0.89 22.60 3.78
CA ARG A 103 -1.30 23.62 2.80
C ARG A 103 -2.08 24.76 3.44
N LYS A 104 -2.98 24.47 4.38
CA LYS A 104 -3.71 25.52 5.13
C LYS A 104 -2.78 26.37 5.96
N LYS A 105 -1.83 25.77 6.69
CA LYS A 105 -0.89 26.53 7.52
C LYS A 105 -0.05 27.50 6.68
N ASP A 106 0.45 27.05 5.53
CA ASP A 106 1.24 27.89 4.62
C ASP A 106 0.41 29.06 4.06
N GLU A 107 -0.92 28.95 3.97
CA GLU A 107 -1.83 30.02 3.51
C GLU A 107 -2.05 31.09 4.59
N TYR A 108 -2.17 30.70 5.87
CA TYR A 108 -2.30 31.64 7.00
C TYR A 108 -1.01 32.39 7.36
N ASP A 109 0.17 31.82 7.06
CA ASP A 109 1.47 32.46 7.35
C ASP A 109 1.86 33.53 6.29
N ILE A 110 1.04 33.76 5.25
CA ILE A 110 1.25 34.74 4.18
C ILE A 110 0.39 36.02 4.36
N ASP A 111 -0.62 35.98 5.24
CA ASP A 111 -1.51 37.10 5.58
C ASP A 111 -1.01 37.90 6.80
#